data_AF-A0A1M5XSA1-F1
#
_entry.id   AF-A0A1M5XSA1-F1
#
_cell.length_a   1.000
_cell.length_b   1.000
_cell.length_c   1.000
_cell.angle_alpha   90.00
_cell.angle_beta   90.00
_cell.angle_gamma   90.00
#
_symmetry.space_group_name_H-M   'P 1'
#
loop_
_entity.id
_entity.type
_entity.pdbx_description
1 polymer ?
#
loop_
_entity_poly.entity_id
_entity_poly.type
_entity_poly.pdbx_seq_one_letter_code
_entity_poly.pdbx_strand_id
1 'polypeptide(L)'
;MSSRSGEVLPAGVLRLPAGSAAPDGCVAWDGEAARRWTRALPPRWIPVRARASVFVALPVAAVAGAGLLGEQGALPGWGAALVTLHLVWLVLRPEAAVVLAPVAAVVVLVAGDELSLAVRLGFVAGLAGVWAAGCLRLAARRRQRAAGLAAAGGVTAGAPEGMAGRSPRGTFLMWSGLGTVAAGGVLHATGGLWDGAGDRQGVPAAGWCLAGVGLTMLLSAALGRRRAANLRRAPVPALRVLVRENADAETEVFAADDLTARRPLFTVSTAALGGAPAKGSGGGEGGDVEVDGGDEDDAELRELIERVDAERVGPLREAVLYGVPYDGAEVVFLAAAAKAGRPPVVETSLGPVRPMTEASFRRWARGERAKAAREARLEERHGAAAAFAAAVVADRGGLETAVRVRRWRAGWADWFAVVLVVLFLAFYWDDAGWWRDVSGLCLTLVAALMGPRRLLWRVTADRAGLWFNGLRGTRHLAWADIRAVECEGVRLRIRGRQASFEEWRVASPRWRGLERGLGVLHPYERTAAEITAMWRDPAVRPVGEADERQRGRALWPLGVVIGALGAAAVFLLP
;
A
#
# COMPACT_ATOMS: atom_id res chain seq x y z
N MET A 1 33.14 -43.54 -10.04
CA MET A 1 32.09 -42.78 -10.76
C MET A 1 30.76 -43.09 -10.08
N SER A 2 30.34 -42.27 -9.13
CA SER A 2 29.10 -42.45 -8.37
C SER A 2 28.06 -41.47 -8.91
N SER A 3 27.03 -42.01 -9.57
CA SER A 3 25.88 -41.28 -10.07
C SER A 3 25.07 -40.78 -8.88
N ARG A 4 25.07 -39.45 -8.68
CA ARG A 4 24.23 -38.79 -7.67
C ARG A 4 22.77 -38.89 -8.09
N SER A 5 22.01 -39.57 -7.26
CA SER A 5 20.56 -39.64 -7.21
C SER A 5 19.95 -38.26 -7.46
N GLY A 6 19.31 -38.10 -8.61
CA GLY A 6 18.44 -36.95 -8.89
C GLY A 6 17.24 -37.02 -7.96
N GLU A 7 17.26 -36.22 -6.91
CA GLU A 7 16.10 -36.00 -6.03
C GLU A 7 14.96 -35.40 -6.89
N VAL A 8 13.95 -36.21 -7.17
CA VAL A 8 12.77 -35.79 -7.94
C VAL A 8 11.86 -35.00 -7.00
N LEU A 9 12.15 -33.70 -6.87
CA LEU A 9 11.25 -32.71 -6.27
C LEU A 9 9.89 -32.67 -7.02
N PRO A 10 8.77 -32.45 -6.30
CA PRO A 10 7.41 -32.57 -6.83
C PRO A 10 7.10 -31.54 -7.94
N ALA A 11 6.14 -31.89 -8.79
CA ALA A 11 5.80 -31.25 -10.09
C ALA A 11 5.37 -29.76 -10.07
N GLY A 12 5.49 -29.05 -8.95
CA GLY A 12 5.10 -27.64 -8.79
C GLY A 12 6.25 -26.64 -8.69
N VAL A 13 7.51 -27.10 -8.58
CA VAL A 13 8.68 -26.22 -8.42
C VAL A 13 9.42 -26.05 -9.75
N LEU A 14 9.57 -24.80 -10.20
CA LEU A 14 10.37 -24.46 -11.37
C LEU A 14 11.85 -24.50 -11.02
N ARG A 15 12.60 -25.37 -11.69
CA ARG A 15 14.02 -25.60 -11.40
C ARG A 15 14.93 -24.62 -12.12
N LEU A 16 16.08 -24.36 -11.52
CA LEU A 16 17.19 -23.73 -12.23
C LEU A 16 17.70 -24.70 -13.31
N PRO A 17 17.90 -24.26 -14.57
CA PRO A 17 18.44 -25.11 -15.61
C PRO A 17 19.80 -25.69 -15.23
N ALA A 18 20.06 -26.96 -15.60
CA ALA A 18 21.38 -27.56 -15.48
C ALA A 18 22.37 -26.77 -16.36
N GLY A 19 23.46 -26.27 -15.77
CA GLY A 19 24.39 -25.36 -16.46
C GLY A 19 24.06 -23.87 -16.31
N SER A 20 23.07 -23.51 -15.48
CA SER A 20 22.94 -22.12 -15.00
C SER A 20 24.20 -21.70 -14.24
N ALA A 21 24.50 -20.40 -14.20
CA ALA A 21 25.64 -19.81 -13.47
C ALA A 21 25.55 -19.95 -11.93
N ALA A 22 24.81 -20.95 -11.44
CA ALA A 22 24.76 -21.31 -10.04
C ALA A 22 26.15 -21.77 -9.60
N PRO A 23 26.67 -21.29 -8.46
CA PRO A 23 28.01 -21.65 -8.01
C PRO A 23 28.10 -23.14 -7.66
N ASP A 24 29.19 -23.77 -8.07
CA ASP A 24 29.47 -25.16 -7.71
C ASP A 24 29.53 -25.33 -6.18
N GLY A 25 28.87 -26.38 -5.69
CA GLY A 25 28.85 -26.69 -4.26
C GLY A 25 27.95 -25.78 -3.40
N CYS A 26 27.08 -24.97 -4.01
CA CYS A 26 26.12 -24.15 -3.27
C CYS A 26 25.26 -24.99 -2.33
N VAL A 27 25.31 -24.66 -1.04
CA VAL A 27 24.63 -25.42 0.01
C VAL A 27 23.14 -25.08 0.00
N ALA A 28 22.31 -26.12 0.08
CA ALA A 28 20.87 -25.97 0.26
C ALA A 28 20.58 -25.37 1.63
N TRP A 29 19.83 -24.26 1.69
CA TRP A 29 19.37 -23.72 2.96
C TRP A 29 18.24 -24.60 3.50
N ASP A 30 18.61 -25.64 4.22
CA ASP A 30 17.68 -26.62 4.78
C ASP A 30 16.84 -26.07 5.94
N GLY A 31 15.82 -26.83 6.33
CA GLY A 31 14.92 -26.49 7.41
C GLY A 31 15.61 -26.36 8.77
N GLU A 32 16.75 -27.02 9.02
CA GLU A 32 17.47 -26.90 10.29
C GLU A 32 18.23 -25.58 10.39
N ALA A 33 19.00 -25.23 9.36
CA ALA A 33 19.66 -23.94 9.22
C ALA A 33 18.64 -22.80 9.23
N ALA A 34 17.50 -22.98 8.56
CA ALA A 34 16.38 -22.03 8.62
C ALA A 34 15.79 -21.89 10.04
N ARG A 35 15.64 -22.99 10.80
CA ARG A 35 15.24 -22.95 12.21
C ARG A 35 16.27 -22.22 13.08
N ARG A 36 17.57 -22.47 12.89
CA ARG A 36 18.63 -21.75 13.62
C ARG A 36 18.58 -20.25 13.33
N TRP A 37 18.41 -19.87 12.07
CA TRP A 37 18.29 -18.47 11.66
C TRP A 37 17.04 -17.78 12.23
N THR A 38 15.89 -18.46 12.21
CA THR A 38 14.64 -17.90 12.77
C THR A 38 14.66 -17.81 14.30
N ARG A 39 15.35 -18.71 15.01
CA ARG A 39 15.57 -18.61 16.47
C ARG A 39 16.42 -17.40 16.85
N ALA A 40 17.22 -16.86 15.94
CA ALA A 40 18.03 -15.67 16.18
C ALA A 40 17.23 -14.34 16.11
N LEU A 41 15.95 -14.40 15.72
CA LEU A 41 15.07 -13.23 15.63
C LEU A 41 14.88 -12.53 16.99
N PRO A 42 14.62 -11.20 16.98
CA PRO A 42 14.32 -10.50 18.23
C PRO A 42 12.96 -10.94 18.81
N PRO A 43 12.72 -10.66 20.10
CA PRO A 43 11.42 -10.88 20.75
C PRO A 43 10.24 -10.29 19.97
N ARG A 44 9.07 -10.92 20.12
CA ARG A 44 7.84 -10.61 19.35
C ARG A 44 7.33 -9.17 19.42
N TRP A 45 7.72 -8.42 20.44
CA TRP A 45 7.31 -7.04 20.67
C TRP A 45 8.24 -6.01 19.98
N ILE A 46 9.38 -6.46 19.45
CA ILE A 46 10.30 -5.59 18.70
C ILE A 46 9.82 -5.46 17.24
N PRO A 47 9.64 -4.24 16.71
CA PRO A 47 9.16 -4.03 15.35
C PRO A 47 10.25 -4.37 14.33
N VAL A 48 10.17 -5.55 13.71
CA VAL A 48 11.06 -5.97 12.61
C VAL A 48 10.43 -5.71 11.24
N ARG A 49 9.11 -5.90 11.14
CA ARG A 49 8.33 -5.73 9.90
C ARG A 49 7.27 -4.66 10.14
N ALA A 50 7.54 -3.44 9.66
CA ALA A 50 6.51 -2.42 9.52
C ALA A 50 5.73 -2.66 8.22
N ARG A 51 4.41 -2.49 8.26
CA ARG A 51 3.58 -2.49 7.05
C ARG A 51 3.93 -1.26 6.20
N ALA A 52 3.73 -1.32 4.88
CA ALA A 52 3.92 -0.18 3.98
C ALA A 52 3.24 1.10 4.51
N SER A 53 2.01 0.99 5.02
CA SER A 53 1.26 2.09 5.62
C SER A 53 1.95 2.73 6.84
N VAL A 54 2.69 1.95 7.64
CA VAL A 54 3.44 2.45 8.80
C VAL A 54 4.61 3.33 8.35
N PHE A 55 5.20 3.08 7.18
CA PHE A 55 6.27 3.93 6.65
C PHE A 55 5.78 5.34 6.29
N VAL A 56 4.48 5.53 6.05
CA VAL A 56 3.87 6.85 5.80
C VAL A 56 3.31 7.43 7.09
N ALA A 57 2.53 6.66 7.84
CA ALA A 57 1.86 7.13 9.04
C ALA A 57 2.84 7.52 10.15
N LEU A 58 3.97 6.81 10.29
CA LEU A 58 4.93 7.04 11.38
C LEU A 58 5.70 8.36 11.24
N PRO A 59 6.26 8.73 10.07
CA PRO A 59 6.78 10.08 9.86
C PRO A 59 5.75 11.18 10.08
N VAL A 60 4.52 11.00 9.59
CA VAL A 60 3.44 12.00 9.79
C VAL A 60 3.14 12.18 11.28
N ALA A 61 2.98 11.08 12.02
CA ALA A 61 2.76 11.12 13.47
C ALA A 61 3.95 11.74 14.22
N ALA A 62 5.19 11.49 13.78
CA ALA A 62 6.37 12.10 14.39
C ALA A 62 6.43 13.62 14.13
N VAL A 63 6.10 14.08 12.92
CA VAL A 63 6.05 15.52 12.59
C VAL A 63 4.93 16.21 13.37
N ALA A 64 3.74 15.61 13.43
CA ALA A 64 2.63 16.13 14.22
C ALA A 64 2.97 16.18 15.72
N GLY A 65 3.55 15.10 16.26
CA GLY A 65 4.00 15.07 17.65
C GLY A 65 5.09 16.10 17.95
N ALA A 66 5.99 16.38 17.00
CA ALA A 66 7.01 17.42 17.17
C ALA A 66 6.37 18.82 17.19
N GLY A 67 5.40 19.06 16.32
CA GLY A 67 4.60 20.29 16.31
C GLY A 67 3.89 20.53 17.63
N LEU A 68 3.17 19.52 18.14
CA LEU A 68 2.46 19.62 19.42
C LEU A 68 3.40 19.85 20.62
N LEU A 69 4.54 19.16 20.66
CA LEU A 69 5.54 19.38 21.71
C LEU A 69 6.18 20.76 21.63
N GLY A 70 6.38 21.29 20.42
CA GLY A 70 6.88 22.64 20.19
C GLY A 70 5.85 23.70 20.58
N GLU A 71 4.59 23.52 20.20
CA GLU A 71 3.48 24.43 20.52
C GLU A 71 3.27 24.59 22.03
N GLN A 72 3.41 23.51 22.79
CA GLN A 72 3.31 23.54 24.25
C GLN A 72 4.50 24.22 24.94
N GLY A 73 5.54 24.63 24.19
CA GLY A 73 6.79 25.15 24.75
C GLY A 73 7.56 24.13 25.59
N ALA A 74 7.18 22.85 25.54
CA ALA A 74 7.70 21.79 26.40
C ALA A 74 9.19 21.51 26.15
N LEU A 75 9.65 21.70 24.90
CA LEU A 75 11.03 21.51 24.46
C LEU A 75 11.33 22.51 23.34
N PRO A 76 12.61 22.89 23.15
CA PRO A 76 13.00 23.61 21.94
C PRO A 76 12.66 22.78 20.70
N GLY A 77 12.27 23.43 19.59
CA GLY A 77 11.73 22.72 18.43
C GLY A 77 12.62 21.61 17.86
N TRP A 78 13.95 21.78 17.89
CA TRP A 78 14.90 20.74 17.51
C TRP A 78 14.92 19.55 18.50
N GLY A 79 14.71 19.80 19.79
CA GLY A 79 14.60 18.79 20.84
C GLY A 79 13.31 17.99 20.72
N ALA A 80 12.18 18.65 20.47
CA ALA A 80 10.90 18.01 20.18
C ALA A 80 10.98 17.10 18.93
N ALA A 81 11.62 17.59 17.87
CA ALA A 81 11.91 16.80 16.68
C ALA A 81 12.80 15.58 16.99
N LEU A 82 13.88 15.78 17.76
CA LEU A 82 14.79 14.69 18.14
C LEU A 82 14.04 13.58 18.91
N VAL A 83 13.20 13.93 19.89
CA VAL A 83 12.45 12.95 20.69
C VAL A 83 11.49 12.14 19.81
N THR A 84 10.70 12.80 18.96
CA THR A 84 9.67 12.15 18.14
C THR A 84 10.27 11.30 17.01
N LEU A 85 11.41 11.70 16.44
CA LEU A 85 12.15 10.92 15.44
C LEU A 85 12.60 9.54 15.94
N HIS A 86 12.74 9.33 17.26
CA HIS A 86 13.07 8.01 17.81
C HIS A 86 12.03 6.94 17.49
N LEU A 87 10.75 7.32 17.33
CA LEU A 87 9.70 6.41 16.88
C LEU A 87 9.99 5.92 15.46
N VAL A 88 10.38 6.85 14.57
CA VAL A 88 10.77 6.57 13.18
C VAL A 88 12.05 5.73 13.14
N TRP A 89 13.08 6.11 13.89
CA TRP A 89 14.38 5.43 13.90
C TRP A 89 14.29 4.03 14.49
N LEU A 90 13.51 3.78 15.53
CA LEU A 90 13.36 2.42 16.07
C LEU A 90 12.93 1.42 14.98
N VAL A 91 12.04 1.86 14.09
CA VAL A 91 11.49 1.04 13.01
C VAL A 91 12.40 1.03 11.78
N LEU A 92 12.88 2.18 11.35
CA LEU A 92 13.62 2.33 10.08
C LEU A 92 15.14 2.20 10.25
N ARG A 93 15.70 2.73 11.34
CA ARG A 93 17.15 2.89 11.58
C ARG A 93 17.49 2.69 13.06
N PRO A 94 17.42 1.45 13.59
CA PRO A 94 17.71 1.18 14.99
C PRO A 94 19.14 1.59 15.39
N GLU A 95 20.06 1.68 14.44
CA GLU A 95 21.41 2.23 14.64
C GLU A 95 21.36 3.69 15.13
N ALA A 96 20.57 4.55 14.46
CA ALA A 96 20.41 5.95 14.84
C ALA A 96 19.70 6.06 16.20
N ALA A 97 18.66 5.25 16.42
CA ALA A 97 17.94 5.23 17.69
C ALA A 97 18.85 4.87 18.87
N VAL A 98 19.72 3.87 18.73
CA VAL A 98 20.64 3.46 19.81
C VAL A 98 21.69 4.53 20.11
N VAL A 99 22.20 5.21 19.08
CA VAL A 99 23.23 6.26 19.24
C VAL A 99 22.63 7.55 19.82
N LEU A 100 21.44 7.95 19.37
CA LEU A 100 20.86 9.25 19.69
C LEU A 100 19.89 9.24 20.87
N ALA A 101 19.39 8.08 21.32
CA ALA A 101 18.46 8.02 22.46
C ALA A 101 19.05 8.58 23.78
N PRO A 102 20.32 8.29 24.14
CA PRO A 102 20.92 8.90 25.33
C PRO A 102 21.00 10.43 25.21
N VAL A 103 21.33 10.93 24.02
CA VAL A 103 21.38 12.38 23.74
C VAL A 103 20.00 13.00 23.91
N ALA A 104 18.96 12.39 23.33
CA ALA A 104 17.59 12.84 23.48
C ALA A 104 17.12 12.83 24.94
N ALA A 105 17.52 11.82 25.73
CA ALA A 105 17.19 11.75 27.14
C ALA A 105 17.84 12.90 27.93
N VAL A 106 19.11 13.22 27.65
CA VAL A 106 19.78 14.39 28.25
C VAL A 106 19.09 15.68 27.85
N VAL A 107 18.70 15.84 26.57
CA VAL A 107 17.96 17.01 26.09
C VAL A 107 16.63 17.18 26.82
N VAL A 108 15.87 16.10 27.03
CA VAL A 108 14.62 16.15 27.81
C VAL A 108 14.86 16.58 29.26
N LEU A 109 15.95 16.10 29.88
CA LEU A 109 16.27 16.43 31.27
C LEU A 109 16.73 17.89 31.44
N VAL A 110 17.51 18.41 30.49
CA VAL A 110 18.16 19.73 30.58
C VAL A 110 17.30 20.85 29.97
N ALA A 111 16.58 20.58 28.88
CA ALA A 111 15.84 21.61 28.14
C ALA A 111 14.31 21.52 28.33
N GLY A 112 13.84 20.59 29.17
CA GLY A 112 12.42 20.37 29.44
C GLY A 112 11.96 20.95 30.78
N ASP A 113 12.46 22.11 31.20
CA ASP A 113 12.13 22.66 32.51
C ASP A 113 10.66 23.03 32.69
N GLU A 114 9.98 23.36 31.59
CA GLU A 114 8.54 23.59 31.52
C GLU A 114 7.73 22.29 31.71
N LEU A 115 8.35 21.12 31.57
CA LEU A 115 7.71 19.85 31.81
C LEU A 115 7.79 19.47 33.29
N SER A 116 6.66 18.99 33.83
CA SER A 116 6.64 18.36 35.15
C SER A 116 7.63 17.21 35.21
N LEU A 117 8.23 16.99 36.39
CA LEU A 117 9.21 15.93 36.59
C LEU A 117 8.68 14.55 36.15
N ALA A 118 7.40 14.27 36.43
CA ALA A 118 6.76 13.03 36.01
C ALA A 118 6.75 12.85 34.48
N VAL A 119 6.45 13.92 33.72
CA VAL A 119 6.46 13.89 32.26
C VAL A 119 7.87 13.72 31.71
N ARG A 120 8.86 14.43 32.26
CA ARG A 120 10.28 14.26 31.90
C ARG A 120 10.75 12.82 32.10
N LEU A 121 10.48 12.25 33.27
CA LEU A 121 10.83 10.86 33.57
C LEU A 121 10.09 9.88 32.65
N GLY A 122 8.84 10.17 32.28
CA GLY A 122 8.08 9.42 31.28
C GLY A 122 8.76 9.39 29.91
N PHE A 123 9.19 10.54 29.40
CA PHE A 123 9.93 10.64 28.14
C PHE A 123 11.28 9.90 28.20
N VAL A 124 12.03 10.09 29.28
CA VAL A 124 13.32 9.40 29.48
C VAL A 124 13.13 7.89 29.53
N ALA A 125 12.13 7.40 30.27
CA ALA A 125 11.80 5.98 30.32
C ALA A 125 11.39 5.44 28.94
N GLY A 126 10.60 6.20 28.18
CA GLY A 126 10.24 5.88 26.80
C GLY A 126 11.46 5.76 25.88
N LEU A 127 12.38 6.73 25.95
CA LEU A 127 13.64 6.73 25.19
C LEU A 127 14.57 5.58 25.60
N ALA A 128 14.66 5.27 26.90
CA ALA A 128 15.38 4.10 27.39
C ALA A 128 14.78 2.78 26.86
N GLY A 129 13.45 2.70 26.78
CA GLY A 129 12.74 1.58 26.15
C GLY A 129 13.05 1.46 24.66
N VAL A 130 13.05 2.57 23.91
CA VAL A 130 13.45 2.61 22.50
C VAL A 130 14.91 2.19 22.33
N TRP A 131 15.81 2.68 23.18
CA TRP A 131 17.22 2.31 23.17
C TRP A 131 17.42 0.81 23.41
N ALA A 132 16.79 0.25 24.44
CA ALA A 132 16.84 -1.18 24.75
C ALA A 132 16.29 -2.03 23.60
N ALA A 133 15.15 -1.62 23.00
CA ALA A 133 14.58 -2.28 21.84
C ALA A 133 15.53 -2.24 20.62
N GLY A 134 16.18 -1.10 20.38
CA GLY A 134 17.20 -0.94 19.36
C GLY A 134 18.40 -1.86 19.58
N CYS A 135 18.94 -1.91 20.80
CA CYS A 135 20.04 -2.79 21.19
C CYS A 135 19.70 -4.27 20.95
N LEU A 136 18.52 -4.71 21.40
CA LEU A 136 18.04 -6.08 21.19
C LEU A 136 17.87 -6.42 19.71
N ARG A 137 17.37 -5.47 18.91
CA ARG A 137 17.24 -5.63 17.45
C ARG A 137 18.60 -5.77 16.77
N LEU A 138 19.57 -4.93 17.13
CA LEU A 138 20.94 -5.00 16.58
C LEU A 138 21.66 -6.28 17.02
N ALA A 139 21.48 -6.73 18.26
CA ALA A 139 22.00 -8.00 18.73
C ALA A 139 21.40 -9.19 17.97
N ALA A 140 20.09 -9.17 17.71
CA ALA A 140 19.42 -10.17 16.89
C ALA A 140 19.97 -10.18 15.45
N ARG A 141 20.19 -9.01 14.83
CA ARG A 141 20.83 -8.90 13.50
C ARG A 141 22.19 -9.58 13.46
N ARG A 142 23.03 -9.39 14.48
CA ARG A 142 24.36 -10.04 14.57
C ARG A 142 24.23 -11.56 14.63
N ARG A 143 23.32 -12.08 15.46
CA ARG A 143 23.05 -13.53 15.55
C ARG A 143 22.49 -14.11 14.24
N GLN A 144 21.56 -13.40 13.60
CA GLN A 144 21.03 -13.82 12.29
C GLN A 144 22.11 -13.84 11.22
N ARG A 145 22.97 -12.82 11.18
CA ARG A 145 24.11 -12.77 10.26
C ARG A 145 25.05 -13.96 10.48
N ALA A 146 25.37 -14.28 11.74
CA ALA A 146 26.20 -15.44 12.06
C ALA A 146 25.54 -16.76 11.63
N ALA A 147 24.23 -16.92 11.88
CA ALA A 147 23.48 -18.11 11.44
C ALA A 147 23.41 -18.24 9.91
N GLY A 148 23.25 -17.12 9.19
CA GLY A 148 23.24 -17.11 7.72
C GLY A 148 24.62 -17.45 7.14
N LEU A 149 25.70 -16.95 7.74
CA LEU A 149 27.07 -17.32 7.37
C LEU A 149 27.36 -18.80 7.62
N ALA A 150 26.93 -19.33 8.77
CA ALA A 150 27.07 -20.74 9.09
C ALA A 150 26.28 -21.63 8.12
N ALA A 151 25.07 -21.20 7.72
CA ALA A 151 24.26 -21.92 6.74
C ALA A 151 24.95 -22.02 5.36
N ALA A 152 25.70 -20.98 4.96
CA ALA A 152 26.43 -20.99 3.70
C ALA A 152 27.64 -21.94 3.69
N GLY A 153 28.04 -22.48 4.85
CA GLY A 153 29.12 -23.48 4.94
C GLY A 153 30.47 -22.99 4.43
N GLY A 154 30.71 -21.67 4.41
CA GLY A 154 31.91 -21.07 3.85
C GLY A 154 31.93 -20.92 2.32
N VAL A 155 30.88 -21.38 1.63
CA VAL A 155 30.75 -21.21 0.17
C VAL A 155 30.49 -19.75 -0.16
N THR A 156 31.37 -19.17 -0.97
CA THR A 156 31.22 -17.80 -1.49
C THR A 156 31.36 -17.79 -2.99
N ALA A 157 30.66 -16.88 -3.65
CA ALA A 157 30.67 -16.72 -5.09
C ALA A 157 30.67 -15.25 -5.48
N GLY A 158 31.25 -14.96 -6.65
CA GLY A 158 31.05 -13.67 -7.31
C GLY A 158 29.57 -13.46 -7.61
N ALA A 159 29.11 -12.22 -7.48
CA ALA A 159 27.74 -11.89 -7.79
C ALA A 159 27.47 -12.05 -9.31
N PRO A 160 26.23 -12.41 -9.73
CA PRO A 160 25.93 -12.65 -11.15
C PRO A 160 26.30 -11.46 -12.05
N GLU A 161 26.77 -11.77 -13.26
CA GLU A 161 27.01 -10.78 -14.31
C GLU A 161 25.72 -10.03 -14.67
N GLY A 162 25.83 -8.76 -15.07
CA GLY A 162 24.68 -7.91 -15.38
C GLY A 162 24.30 -6.94 -14.26
N MET A 163 24.72 -7.14 -13.01
CA MET A 163 24.45 -6.25 -11.87
C MET A 163 25.06 -4.82 -11.96
N ALA A 164 25.60 -4.45 -13.12
CA ALA A 164 26.16 -3.14 -13.45
C ALA A 164 25.05 -2.10 -13.66
N GLY A 165 24.36 -1.72 -12.58
CA GLY A 165 23.35 -0.65 -12.59
C GLY A 165 23.35 0.16 -11.30
N ARG A 166 22.93 1.44 -11.38
CA ARG A 166 22.58 2.20 -10.17
C ARG A 166 21.29 1.60 -9.60
N SER A 167 21.28 1.23 -8.31
CA SER A 167 20.06 0.78 -7.65
C SER A 167 19.01 1.91 -7.72
N PRO A 168 17.87 1.73 -8.40
CA PRO A 168 16.87 2.79 -8.61
C PRO A 168 16.34 3.31 -7.28
N ARG A 169 16.23 2.42 -6.29
CA ARG A 169 15.82 2.75 -4.93
C ARG A 169 16.78 3.72 -4.23
N GLY A 170 18.08 3.54 -4.41
CA GLY A 170 19.08 4.45 -3.85
C GLY A 170 19.03 5.85 -4.48
N THR A 171 18.55 5.96 -5.71
CA THR A 171 18.32 7.26 -6.37
C THR A 171 17.01 7.87 -5.88
N PHE A 172 15.93 7.09 -5.83
CA PHE A 172 14.64 7.53 -5.31
C PHE A 172 14.74 8.07 -3.88
N LEU A 173 15.32 7.30 -2.95
CA LEU A 173 15.49 7.72 -1.56
C LEU A 173 16.40 8.95 -1.40
N MET A 174 17.34 9.14 -2.32
CA MET A 174 18.20 10.32 -2.32
C MET A 174 17.39 11.56 -2.68
N TRP A 175 16.62 11.52 -3.78
CA TRP A 175 15.80 12.65 -4.20
C TRP A 175 14.64 12.93 -3.24
N SER A 176 13.94 11.88 -2.78
CA SER A 176 12.88 12.03 -1.78
C SER A 176 13.45 12.61 -0.48
N GLY A 177 14.63 12.17 -0.06
CA GLY A 177 15.33 12.70 1.11
C GLY A 177 15.69 14.18 0.95
N LEU A 178 16.28 14.57 -0.18
CA LEU A 178 16.61 15.98 -0.48
C LEU A 178 15.37 16.86 -0.48
N GLY A 179 14.31 16.44 -1.18
CA GLY A 179 13.05 17.18 -1.22
C GLY A 179 12.40 17.32 0.16
N THR A 180 12.46 16.26 0.98
CA THR A 180 11.92 16.30 2.35
C THR A 180 12.75 17.22 3.27
N VAL A 181 14.08 17.23 3.14
CA VAL A 181 14.93 18.19 3.86
C VAL A 181 14.63 19.63 3.46
N ALA A 182 14.52 19.90 2.16
CA ALA A 182 14.18 21.22 1.65
C ALA A 182 12.79 21.68 2.17
N ALA A 183 11.79 20.80 2.13
CA ALA A 183 10.46 21.09 2.67
C ALA A 183 10.50 21.41 4.17
N GLY A 184 11.29 20.65 4.96
CA GLY A 184 11.49 20.92 6.38
C GLY A 184 12.18 22.27 6.63
N GLY A 185 13.17 22.63 5.80
CA GLY A 185 13.86 23.91 5.86
C GLY A 185 12.94 25.10 5.52
N VAL A 186 12.10 24.97 4.49
CA VAL A 186 11.10 25.99 4.12
C VAL A 186 10.07 26.15 5.24
N LEU A 187 9.57 25.05 5.81
CA LEU A 187 8.63 25.10 6.93
C LEU A 187 9.26 25.79 8.15
N HIS A 188 10.53 25.50 8.46
CA HIS A 188 11.27 26.17 9.52
C HIS A 188 11.43 27.68 9.25
N ALA A 189 11.88 28.05 8.04
CA ALA A 189 12.14 29.45 7.67
C ALA A 189 10.87 30.31 7.62
N THR A 190 9.73 29.71 7.28
CA THR A 190 8.43 30.40 7.25
C THR A 190 7.74 30.44 8.60
N GLY A 191 8.31 29.83 9.65
CA GLY A 191 7.73 29.77 11.00
C GLY A 191 7.33 31.13 11.59
N GLY A 192 8.07 32.20 11.24
CA GLY A 192 7.78 33.56 11.70
C GLY A 192 6.68 34.29 10.92
N LEU A 193 6.19 33.72 9.82
CA LEU A 193 5.10 34.28 9.00
C LEU A 193 3.71 33.85 9.47
N TRP A 194 3.63 32.97 10.47
CA TRP A 194 2.37 32.45 11.00
C TRP A 194 2.00 33.22 12.27
N ASP A 195 0.84 33.88 12.25
CA ASP A 195 0.44 34.84 13.29
C ASP A 195 -0.08 34.18 14.58
N GLY A 196 -0.44 32.90 14.54
CA GLY A 196 -0.92 32.13 15.70
C GLY A 196 0.16 31.97 16.78
N ALA A 197 -0.18 32.23 18.04
CA ALA A 197 0.76 32.09 19.16
C ALA A 197 1.31 30.66 19.29
N GLY A 198 0.49 29.63 19.01
CA GLY A 198 0.92 28.23 18.96
C GLY A 198 1.76 27.89 17.73
N ASP A 199 1.51 28.57 16.60
CA ASP A 199 2.17 28.29 15.33
C ASP A 199 3.66 28.68 15.35
N ARG A 200 4.03 29.73 16.09
CA ARG A 200 5.41 30.25 16.14
C ARG A 200 6.43 29.24 16.66
N GLN A 201 6.03 28.32 17.53
CA GLN A 201 6.92 27.31 18.09
C GLN A 201 6.66 25.91 17.51
N GLY A 202 5.41 25.58 17.19
CA GLY A 202 5.04 24.29 16.59
C GLY A 202 5.58 24.11 15.16
N VAL A 203 5.49 25.13 14.31
CA VAL A 203 5.89 25.05 12.90
C VAL A 203 7.41 24.80 12.74
N PRO A 204 8.31 25.51 13.45
CA PRO A 204 9.74 25.20 13.43
C PRO A 204 10.07 23.78 13.90
N ALA A 205 9.36 23.25 14.91
CA ALA A 205 9.59 21.91 15.45
C ALA A 205 9.18 20.83 14.43
N ALA A 206 8.04 21.00 13.78
CA ALA A 206 7.60 20.17 12.66
C ALA A 206 8.60 20.22 11.49
N GLY A 207 9.13 21.41 11.18
CA GLY A 207 10.17 21.61 10.16
C GLY A 207 11.46 20.83 10.44
N TRP A 208 11.96 20.92 11.68
CA TRP A 208 13.12 20.12 12.12
C TRP A 208 12.87 18.62 12.05
N CYS A 209 11.68 18.17 12.47
CA CYS A 209 11.32 16.75 12.41
C CYS A 209 11.26 16.26 10.96
N LEU A 210 10.64 17.02 10.06
CA LEU A 210 10.57 16.72 8.64
C LEU A 210 11.97 16.66 8.02
N ALA A 211 12.84 17.62 8.34
CA ALA A 211 14.24 17.60 7.90
C ALA A 211 14.98 16.36 8.42
N GLY A 212 14.77 15.96 9.68
CA GLY A 212 15.33 14.73 10.24
C GLY A 212 14.83 13.46 9.56
N VAL A 213 13.56 13.39 9.14
CA VAL A 213 13.02 12.31 8.30
C VAL A 213 13.75 12.29 6.95
N GLY A 214 13.92 13.45 6.31
CA GLY A 214 14.67 13.57 5.05
C GLY A 214 16.12 13.09 5.17
N LEU A 215 16.84 13.50 6.21
CA LEU A 215 18.19 13.01 6.53
C LEU A 215 18.22 11.49 6.75
N THR A 216 17.18 10.94 7.39
CA THR A 216 17.05 9.49 7.58
C THR A 216 16.91 8.76 6.23
N MET A 217 16.19 9.33 5.27
CA MET A 217 16.09 8.80 3.90
C MET A 217 17.43 8.90 3.15
N LEU A 218 18.16 10.00 3.30
CA LEU A 218 19.49 10.18 2.70
C LEU A 218 20.51 9.17 3.24
N LEU A 219 20.55 8.98 4.56
CA LEU A 219 21.38 7.97 5.20
C LEU A 219 20.98 6.56 4.72
N SER A 220 19.69 6.32 4.55
CA SER A 220 19.16 5.08 3.99
C SER A 220 19.65 4.81 2.57
N ALA A 221 19.62 5.84 1.72
CA ALA A 221 20.13 5.77 0.35
C ALA A 221 21.63 5.47 0.33
N ALA A 222 22.42 6.19 1.14
CA ALA A 222 23.87 6.00 1.23
C ALA A 222 24.25 4.60 1.72
N LEU A 223 23.60 4.11 2.78
CA LEU A 223 23.84 2.77 3.31
C LEU A 223 23.40 1.67 2.35
N GLY A 224 22.28 1.85 1.65
CA GLY A 224 21.82 0.93 0.61
C GLY A 224 22.83 0.84 -0.55
N ARG A 225 23.32 1.98 -1.03
CA ARG A 225 24.37 2.04 -2.06
C ARG A 225 25.66 1.36 -1.61
N ARG A 226 26.10 1.60 -0.37
CA ARG A 226 27.30 0.96 0.18
C ARG A 226 27.14 -0.56 0.25
N ARG A 227 25.99 -1.07 0.71
CA ARG A 227 25.71 -2.51 0.76
C ARG A 227 25.66 -3.13 -0.63
N ALA A 228 24.96 -2.51 -1.57
CA ALA A 228 24.91 -2.95 -2.97
C ALA A 228 26.28 -2.90 -3.65
N ALA A 229 27.14 -1.93 -3.32
CA ALA A 229 28.52 -1.91 -3.78
C ALA A 229 29.35 -3.05 -3.19
N ASN A 230 29.19 -3.35 -1.89
CA ASN A 230 29.88 -4.46 -1.25
C ASN A 230 29.48 -5.82 -1.83
N LEU A 231 28.20 -6.01 -2.17
CA LEU A 231 27.73 -7.23 -2.85
C LEU A 231 28.39 -7.46 -4.20
N ARG A 232 28.86 -6.40 -4.87
CA ARG A 232 29.49 -6.46 -6.20
C ARG A 232 31.01 -6.56 -6.17
N ARG A 233 31.65 -6.11 -5.08
CA ARG A 233 33.12 -5.95 -5.02
C ARG A 233 33.86 -7.19 -4.53
N ALA A 234 33.20 -8.08 -3.79
CA ALA A 234 33.84 -9.23 -3.17
C ALA A 234 32.97 -10.48 -3.33
N PRO A 235 33.55 -11.69 -3.34
CA PRO A 235 32.80 -12.92 -3.21
C PRO A 235 31.90 -12.87 -1.97
N VAL A 236 30.63 -13.21 -2.15
CA VAL A 236 29.62 -13.20 -1.08
C VAL A 236 29.09 -14.60 -0.84
N PRO A 237 28.60 -14.91 0.38
CA PRO A 237 27.99 -16.19 0.68
C PRO A 237 26.84 -16.52 -0.28
N ALA A 238 26.79 -17.77 -0.75
CA ALA A 238 25.79 -18.24 -1.69
C ALA A 238 24.99 -19.40 -1.08
N LEU A 239 23.65 -19.30 -1.13
CA LEU A 239 22.72 -20.27 -0.56
C LEU A 239 21.64 -20.64 -1.57
N ARG A 240 21.37 -21.93 -1.72
CA ARG A 240 20.24 -22.39 -2.54
C ARG A 240 18.95 -22.31 -1.73
N VAL A 241 17.93 -21.69 -2.30
CA VAL A 241 16.64 -21.38 -1.65
C VAL A 241 15.49 -21.60 -2.63
N LEU A 242 14.26 -21.54 -2.12
CA LEU A 242 13.07 -21.42 -2.94
C LEU A 242 12.49 -20.01 -2.81
N VAL A 243 12.00 -19.44 -3.91
CA VAL A 243 11.42 -18.11 -3.96
C VAL A 243 10.05 -18.12 -4.63
N ARG A 244 9.18 -17.23 -4.18
CA ARG A 244 7.84 -17.05 -4.74
C ARG A 244 7.46 -15.58 -4.66
N GLU A 245 6.89 -15.05 -5.74
CA GLU A 245 6.29 -13.73 -5.71
C GLU A 245 4.90 -13.82 -5.07
N ASN A 246 4.63 -12.99 -4.05
CA ASN A 246 3.32 -12.93 -3.42
C ASN A 246 2.39 -11.92 -4.12
N ALA A 247 1.14 -11.84 -3.66
CA ALA A 247 0.14 -10.94 -4.24
C ALA A 247 0.52 -9.44 -4.14
N ASP A 248 1.42 -9.08 -3.21
CA ASP A 248 1.92 -7.71 -3.02
C ASP A 248 3.18 -7.42 -3.88
N ALA A 249 3.56 -8.30 -4.80
CA ALA A 249 4.81 -8.26 -5.55
C ALA A 249 6.07 -8.21 -4.64
N GLU A 250 5.98 -8.72 -3.41
CA GLU A 250 7.15 -9.02 -2.59
C GLU A 250 7.60 -10.48 -2.87
N THR A 251 8.90 -10.69 -2.96
CA THR A 251 9.49 -12.02 -3.07
C THR A 251 9.60 -12.64 -1.68
N GLU A 252 8.88 -13.73 -1.47
CA GLU A 252 8.92 -14.60 -0.31
C GLU A 252 10.02 -15.65 -0.50
N VAL A 253 10.88 -15.81 0.51
CA VAL A 253 11.98 -16.78 0.47
C VAL A 253 11.70 -17.91 1.45
N PHE A 254 11.88 -19.15 1.00
CA PHE A 254 11.65 -20.38 1.75
C PHE A 254 12.94 -21.20 1.84
N ALA A 255 12.96 -22.13 2.80
CA ALA A 255 14.01 -23.13 2.86
C ALA A 255 13.97 -24.03 1.61
N ALA A 256 15.12 -24.55 1.19
CA ALA A 256 15.26 -25.36 -0.03
C ALA A 256 14.44 -26.66 0.01
N ASP A 257 14.15 -27.16 1.22
CA ASP A 257 13.35 -28.36 1.50
C ASP A 257 11.84 -28.06 1.73
N ASP A 258 11.42 -26.79 1.82
CA ASP A 258 10.00 -26.41 1.94
C ASP A 258 9.32 -26.30 0.57
N LEU A 259 9.19 -27.45 -0.08
CA LEU A 259 8.61 -27.60 -1.43
C LEU A 259 7.12 -27.24 -1.49
N THR A 260 6.48 -27.14 -0.33
CA THR A 260 5.08 -26.77 -0.19
C THR A 260 4.88 -25.28 0.10
N ALA A 261 5.97 -24.49 0.17
CA ALA A 261 5.95 -23.06 0.49
C ALA A 261 5.09 -22.74 1.74
N ARG A 262 5.22 -23.56 2.79
CA ARG A 262 4.41 -23.44 4.01
C ARG A 262 4.85 -22.27 4.88
N ARG A 263 6.16 -22.02 4.98
CA ARG A 263 6.71 -21.07 5.94
C ARG A 263 7.77 -20.18 5.31
N PRO A 264 7.39 -18.98 4.83
CA PRO A 264 8.37 -18.01 4.36
C PRO A 264 9.28 -17.56 5.52
N LEU A 265 10.58 -17.50 5.26
CA LEU A 265 11.61 -17.08 6.22
C LEU A 265 11.70 -15.56 6.31
N PHE A 266 11.61 -14.89 5.16
CA PHE A 266 11.60 -13.43 5.05
C PHE A 266 10.97 -13.00 3.73
N THR A 267 10.64 -11.72 3.64
CA THR A 267 10.22 -11.08 2.38
C THR A 267 11.20 -10.00 1.96
N VAL A 268 11.30 -9.78 0.66
CA VAL A 268 12.15 -8.77 0.06
C VAL A 268 11.52 -8.30 -1.25
N SER A 269 11.41 -6.99 -1.45
CA SER A 269 11.01 -6.44 -2.75
C SER A 269 12.17 -6.63 -3.73
N THR A 270 11.94 -7.26 -4.87
CA THR A 270 12.96 -7.47 -5.90
C THR A 270 12.57 -6.83 -7.23
N ALA A 271 13.56 -6.60 -8.08
CA ALA A 271 13.36 -6.28 -9.50
C ALA A 271 14.25 -7.16 -10.36
N ALA A 272 13.69 -7.70 -11.42
CA ALA A 272 14.44 -8.42 -12.45
C ALA A 272 15.40 -7.45 -13.16
N LEU A 273 16.65 -7.87 -13.35
CA LEU A 273 17.59 -7.18 -14.22
C LEU A 273 17.41 -7.65 -15.65
N GLY A 274 17.08 -6.73 -16.56
CA GLY A 274 16.89 -7.01 -17.98
C GLY A 274 15.53 -6.57 -18.53
N GLY A 275 14.51 -6.37 -17.68
CA GLY A 275 13.31 -5.61 -18.04
C GLY A 275 13.57 -4.13 -17.79
N ALA A 276 13.35 -3.27 -18.78
CA ALA A 276 13.56 -1.85 -18.58
C ALA A 276 12.65 -1.36 -17.44
N PRO A 277 13.15 -0.54 -16.49
CA PRO A 277 12.29 0.01 -15.46
C PRO A 277 11.18 0.82 -16.14
N ALA A 278 9.92 0.54 -15.78
CA ALA A 278 8.76 1.33 -16.18
C ALA A 278 9.12 2.81 -16.02
N LYS A 279 9.27 3.51 -17.16
CA LYS A 279 9.60 4.93 -17.21
C LYS A 279 8.45 5.68 -16.56
N GLY A 280 8.59 5.98 -15.28
CA GLY A 280 7.78 6.98 -14.61
C GLY A 280 8.08 8.33 -15.28
N SER A 281 7.14 8.77 -16.12
CA SER A 281 6.75 10.16 -16.36
C SER A 281 7.73 11.21 -15.82
N GLY A 282 8.78 11.49 -16.59
CA GLY A 282 9.58 12.70 -16.46
C GLY A 282 9.53 13.40 -17.81
N GLY A 283 8.74 14.46 -17.90
CA GLY A 283 8.64 15.29 -19.11
C GLY A 283 10.00 15.82 -19.52
N GLY A 284 10.37 15.53 -20.76
CA GLY A 284 11.53 16.05 -21.45
C GLY A 284 11.27 15.85 -22.93
N GLU A 285 10.72 16.88 -23.57
CA GLU A 285 10.60 16.98 -25.02
C GLU A 285 11.99 16.88 -25.66
N GLY A 286 12.09 16.13 -26.74
CA GLY A 286 13.18 16.25 -27.70
C GLY A 286 13.86 14.93 -28.07
N GLY A 287 13.50 14.40 -29.24
CA GLY A 287 14.34 13.50 -30.01
C GLY A 287 13.69 12.16 -30.34
N ASP A 288 13.02 12.11 -31.49
CA ASP A 288 12.55 10.88 -32.13
C ASP A 288 13.73 9.94 -32.39
N VAL A 289 13.77 8.83 -31.65
CA VAL A 289 14.45 7.61 -32.07
C VAL A 289 13.45 6.48 -31.79
N GLU A 290 12.82 5.99 -32.86
CA GLU A 290 12.07 4.75 -32.84
C GLU A 290 13.02 3.61 -32.43
N VAL A 291 12.84 3.12 -31.20
CA VAL A 291 13.42 1.85 -30.75
C VAL A 291 12.27 0.85 -30.68
N ASP A 292 12.18 0.03 -31.71
CA ASP A 292 11.29 -1.12 -31.83
C ASP A 292 11.70 -2.22 -30.82
N GLY A 293 11.20 -2.10 -29.59
CA GLY A 293 11.46 -3.05 -28.51
C GLY A 293 10.51 -2.94 -27.30
N GLY A 294 9.37 -2.25 -27.45
CA GLY A 294 8.48 -1.90 -26.34
C GLY A 294 7.32 -2.86 -26.06
N ASP A 295 7.01 -3.79 -26.95
CA ASP A 295 5.75 -4.54 -26.86
C ASP A 295 5.78 -5.73 -25.88
N GLU A 296 6.93 -6.36 -25.65
CA GLU A 296 7.05 -7.49 -24.71
C GLU A 296 7.07 -7.04 -23.24
N ASP A 297 7.81 -5.97 -22.91
CA ASP A 297 7.90 -5.42 -21.56
C ASP A 297 6.55 -4.88 -21.07
N ASP A 298 5.80 -4.23 -21.96
CA ASP A 298 4.46 -3.73 -21.69
C ASP A 298 3.46 -4.87 -21.46
N ALA A 299 3.59 -5.98 -22.19
CA ALA A 299 2.74 -7.16 -22.00
C ALA A 299 3.03 -7.84 -20.65
N GLU A 300 4.30 -7.96 -20.25
CA GLU A 300 4.69 -8.52 -18.96
C GLU A 300 4.24 -7.62 -17.79
N LEU A 301 4.37 -6.30 -17.94
CA LEU A 301 3.88 -5.34 -16.95
C LEU A 301 2.35 -5.39 -16.82
N ARG A 302 1.61 -5.47 -17.94
CA ARG A 302 0.15 -5.67 -17.92
C ARG A 302 -0.24 -6.99 -17.27
N GLU A 303 0.48 -8.09 -17.56
CA GLU A 303 0.26 -9.38 -16.91
C GLU A 303 0.53 -9.30 -15.40
N LEU A 304 1.56 -8.56 -14.97
CA LEU A 304 1.90 -8.35 -13.56
C LEU A 304 0.84 -7.49 -12.86
N ILE A 305 0.39 -6.40 -13.48
CA ILE A 305 -0.71 -5.58 -12.94
C ILE A 305 -1.99 -6.40 -12.83
N GLU A 306 -2.35 -7.16 -13.87
CA GLU A 306 -3.52 -8.05 -13.83
C GLU A 306 -3.38 -9.13 -12.75
N ARG A 307 -2.17 -9.65 -12.53
CA ARG A 307 -1.89 -10.64 -11.48
C ARG A 307 -2.01 -10.05 -10.08
N VAL A 308 -1.51 -8.84 -9.86
CA VAL A 308 -1.63 -8.10 -8.59
C VAL A 308 -3.10 -7.74 -8.34
N ASP A 309 -3.81 -7.26 -9.36
CA ASP A 309 -5.24 -6.96 -9.30
C ASP A 309 -6.08 -8.22 -9.02
N ALA A 310 -5.68 -9.36 -9.60
CA ALA A 310 -6.30 -10.66 -9.35
C ALA A 310 -5.74 -11.36 -8.10
N GLU A 311 -4.82 -10.72 -7.38
CA GLU A 311 -4.16 -11.19 -6.15
C GLU A 311 -3.59 -12.62 -6.27
N ARG A 312 -3.13 -13.00 -7.46
CA ARG A 312 -2.62 -14.36 -7.75
C ARG A 312 -1.17 -14.48 -7.31
N VAL A 313 -0.88 -15.56 -6.58
CA VAL A 313 0.48 -15.89 -6.14
C VAL A 313 1.27 -16.50 -7.30
N GLY A 314 2.54 -16.10 -7.45
CA GLY A 314 3.45 -16.66 -8.47
C GLY A 314 3.85 -18.11 -8.19
N PRO A 315 4.46 -18.81 -9.18
CA PRO A 315 4.95 -20.17 -8.99
C PRO A 315 6.14 -20.21 -8.01
N LEU A 316 6.35 -21.37 -7.38
CA LEU A 316 7.53 -21.61 -6.55
C LEU A 316 8.72 -21.91 -7.45
N ARG A 317 9.82 -21.18 -7.26
CA ARG A 317 11.00 -21.20 -8.13
C ARG A 317 12.24 -21.51 -7.30
N GLU A 318 13.11 -22.34 -7.83
CA GLU A 318 14.45 -22.52 -7.29
C GLU A 318 15.29 -21.26 -7.54
N ALA A 319 16.08 -20.85 -6.55
CA ALA A 319 16.97 -19.70 -6.68
C ALA A 319 18.27 -19.88 -5.88
N VAL A 320 19.30 -19.17 -6.29
CA VAL A 320 20.52 -18.96 -5.50
C VAL A 320 20.48 -17.55 -4.92
N LEU A 321 20.53 -17.46 -3.59
CA LEU A 321 20.65 -16.23 -2.84
C LEU A 321 22.14 -15.88 -2.67
N TYR A 322 22.52 -14.67 -3.08
CA TYR A 322 23.84 -14.08 -2.89
C TYR A 322 23.78 -13.01 -1.80
N GLY A 323 24.64 -13.14 -0.80
CA GLY A 323 24.70 -12.27 0.38
C GLY A 323 24.29 -12.99 1.66
N VAL A 324 24.47 -12.32 2.81
CA VAL A 324 24.08 -12.88 4.12
C VAL A 324 22.69 -12.37 4.50
N PRO A 325 21.68 -13.23 4.66
CA PRO A 325 20.34 -12.80 5.05
C PRO A 325 20.31 -12.41 6.53
N TYR A 326 19.87 -11.19 6.83
CA TYR A 326 19.55 -10.71 8.19
C TYR A 326 18.62 -9.48 8.08
N ASP A 327 17.96 -9.07 9.18
CA ASP A 327 17.09 -7.88 9.16
C ASP A 327 17.85 -6.63 8.66
N GLY A 328 17.39 -6.06 7.54
CA GLY A 328 18.03 -4.92 6.90
C GLY A 328 19.02 -5.26 5.79
N ALA A 329 19.37 -6.53 5.56
CA ALA A 329 20.35 -6.91 4.53
C ALA A 329 19.85 -6.56 3.11
N GLU A 330 20.80 -6.38 2.18
CA GLU A 330 20.53 -6.37 0.73
C GLU A 330 20.99 -7.73 0.19
N VAL A 331 20.25 -8.29 -0.78
CA VAL A 331 20.48 -9.63 -1.34
C VAL A 331 20.20 -9.64 -2.83
N VAL A 332 20.77 -10.62 -3.53
CA VAL A 332 20.55 -10.82 -4.98
C VAL A 332 20.14 -12.26 -5.19
N PHE A 333 19.22 -12.50 -6.11
CA PHE A 333 18.79 -13.84 -6.47
C PHE A 333 19.15 -14.13 -7.91
N LEU A 334 19.65 -15.33 -8.18
CA LEU A 334 19.58 -15.96 -9.49
C LEU A 334 18.45 -16.99 -9.42
N ALA A 335 17.28 -16.66 -9.96
CA ALA A 335 16.08 -17.46 -9.84
C ALA A 335 15.72 -18.12 -11.18
N ALA A 336 15.09 -19.29 -11.13
CA ALA A 336 14.41 -19.83 -12.31
C ALA A 336 13.38 -18.81 -12.84
N ALA A 337 13.13 -18.81 -14.15
CA ALA A 337 12.11 -17.95 -14.74
C ALA A 337 10.71 -18.31 -14.21
N ALA A 338 9.79 -17.34 -14.23
CA ALA A 338 8.39 -17.58 -13.87
C ALA A 338 7.65 -18.51 -14.85
N LYS A 339 8.18 -18.70 -16.06
CA LYS A 339 7.66 -19.62 -17.09
C LYS A 339 8.72 -20.66 -17.40
N ALA A 340 8.33 -21.94 -17.47
CA ALA A 340 9.23 -23.03 -17.79
C ALA A 340 9.89 -22.84 -19.16
N GLY A 341 11.17 -23.21 -19.30
CA GLY A 341 11.92 -23.10 -20.56
C GLY A 341 12.52 -21.72 -20.85
N ARG A 342 12.25 -20.69 -20.04
CA ARG A 342 12.92 -19.39 -20.13
C ARG A 342 14.26 -19.39 -19.37
N PRO A 343 15.22 -18.53 -19.76
CA PRO A 343 16.50 -18.40 -19.07
C PRO A 343 16.33 -17.91 -17.62
N PRO A 344 17.25 -18.26 -16.71
CA PRO A 344 17.18 -17.79 -15.32
C PRO A 344 17.26 -16.27 -15.25
N VAL A 345 16.56 -15.70 -14.28
CA VAL A 345 16.44 -14.25 -14.09
C VAL A 345 17.26 -13.84 -12.87
N VAL A 346 18.06 -12.79 -13.04
CA VAL A 346 18.76 -12.14 -11.92
C VAL A 346 17.82 -11.11 -11.31
N GLU A 347 17.49 -11.27 -10.04
CA GLU A 347 16.64 -10.34 -9.31
C GLU A 347 17.45 -9.63 -8.22
N THR A 348 17.38 -8.30 -8.20
CA THR A 348 18.08 -7.49 -7.19
C THR A 348 17.12 -6.95 -6.15
N SER A 349 17.55 -6.91 -4.89
CA SER A 349 16.74 -6.31 -3.83
C SER A 349 16.53 -4.81 -4.05
N LEU A 350 15.26 -4.42 -4.11
CA LEU A 350 14.78 -3.04 -4.01
C LEU A 350 14.49 -2.66 -2.56
N GLY A 351 14.33 -3.64 -1.67
CA GLY A 351 13.98 -3.47 -0.26
C GLY A 351 14.99 -4.18 0.64
N PRO A 352 15.13 -3.81 1.93
CA PRO A 352 15.87 -4.62 2.87
C PRO A 352 15.17 -5.97 3.04
N VAL A 353 15.93 -7.00 3.37
CA VAL A 353 15.41 -8.26 3.91
C VAL A 353 14.57 -7.97 5.16
N ARG A 354 13.32 -8.42 5.15
CA ARG A 354 12.34 -8.30 6.24
C ARG A 354 11.99 -9.67 6.80
N PRO A 355 12.62 -10.09 7.92
CA PRO A 355 12.35 -11.41 8.48
C PRO A 355 10.90 -11.62 8.91
N MET A 356 10.39 -12.82 8.67
CA MET A 356 9.07 -13.24 9.13
C MET A 356 9.17 -13.92 10.49
N THR A 357 8.78 -13.18 11.53
CA THR A 357 8.61 -13.75 12.86
C THR A 357 7.40 -14.69 12.90
N GLU A 358 7.42 -15.68 13.77
CA GLU A 358 6.28 -16.60 14.00
C GLU A 358 4.97 -15.84 14.26
N ALA A 359 5.02 -14.78 15.06
CA ALA A 359 3.86 -13.94 15.33
C ALA A 359 3.35 -13.22 14.08
N SER A 360 4.24 -12.71 13.24
CA SER A 360 3.88 -12.07 11.98
C SER A 360 3.30 -13.06 10.98
N PHE A 361 3.86 -14.28 10.89
CA PHE A 361 3.28 -15.35 10.08
C PHE A 361 1.88 -15.74 10.55
N ARG A 362 1.66 -15.95 11.86
CA ARG A 362 0.32 -16.25 12.40
C ARG A 362 -0.69 -15.14 12.13
N ARG A 363 -0.28 -13.88 12.25
CA ARG A 363 -1.15 -12.73 11.94
C ARG A 363 -1.48 -12.67 10.45
N TRP A 364 -0.50 -12.89 9.59
CA TRP A 364 -0.70 -12.96 8.14
C TRP A 364 -1.64 -14.12 7.77
N ALA A 365 -1.38 -15.34 8.25
CA ALA A 365 -2.22 -16.51 7.97
C ALA A 365 -3.67 -16.34 8.46
N ARG A 366 -3.88 -15.64 9.59
CA ARG A 366 -5.24 -15.25 10.04
C ARG A 366 -5.87 -14.22 9.11
N GLY A 367 -5.09 -13.28 8.59
CA GLY A 367 -5.51 -12.30 7.58
C GLY A 367 -5.98 -12.98 6.30
N GLU A 368 -5.17 -13.89 5.76
CA GLU A 368 -5.51 -14.69 4.56
C GLU A 368 -6.76 -15.53 4.79
N ARG A 369 -6.87 -16.26 5.90
CA ARG A 369 -8.09 -17.00 6.24
C ARG A 369 -9.32 -16.10 6.36
N ALA A 370 -9.15 -14.93 6.98
CA ALA A 370 -10.24 -13.96 7.10
C ALA A 370 -10.62 -13.34 5.75
N LYS A 371 -9.66 -13.20 4.83
CA LYS A 371 -9.88 -12.72 3.46
C LYS A 371 -10.59 -13.77 2.61
N ALA A 372 -10.11 -15.01 2.58
CA ALA A 372 -10.78 -16.12 1.93
C ALA A 372 -12.21 -16.33 2.48
N ALA A 373 -12.41 -16.21 3.80
CA ALA A 373 -13.74 -16.26 4.39
C ALA A 373 -14.62 -15.05 4.01
N ARG A 374 -14.03 -13.89 3.72
CA ARG A 374 -14.77 -12.71 3.21
C ARG A 374 -15.14 -12.90 1.74
N GLU A 375 -14.26 -13.48 0.93
CA GLU A 375 -14.49 -13.80 -0.48
C GLU A 375 -15.57 -14.86 -0.63
N ALA A 376 -15.48 -15.98 0.09
CA ALA A 376 -16.53 -17.00 0.11
C ALA A 376 -17.90 -16.42 0.50
N ARG A 377 -17.93 -15.55 1.52
CA ARG A 377 -19.17 -14.84 1.92
C ARG A 377 -19.64 -13.84 0.87
N LEU A 378 -18.72 -13.23 0.11
CA LEU A 378 -19.07 -12.32 -0.98
C LEU A 378 -19.68 -13.11 -2.14
N GLU A 379 -19.12 -14.27 -2.47
CA GLU A 379 -19.67 -15.21 -3.45
C GLU A 379 -21.05 -15.71 -3.05
N GLU A 380 -21.25 -16.14 -1.80
CA GLU A 380 -22.56 -16.52 -1.27
C GLU A 380 -23.58 -15.37 -1.42
N ARG A 381 -23.17 -14.14 -1.13
CA ARG A 381 -24.02 -12.95 -1.28
C ARG A 381 -24.31 -12.61 -2.72
N HIS A 382 -23.35 -12.77 -3.62
CA HIS A 382 -23.56 -12.62 -5.05
C HIS A 382 -24.56 -13.66 -5.56
N GLY A 383 -24.47 -14.91 -5.07
CA GLY A 383 -25.45 -15.96 -5.33
C GLY A 383 -26.84 -15.61 -4.81
N ALA A 384 -26.94 -15.15 -3.55
CA ALA A 384 -28.21 -14.74 -2.95
C ALA A 384 -28.84 -13.52 -3.64
N ALA A 385 -28.03 -12.53 -4.03
CA ALA A 385 -28.49 -11.36 -4.77
C ALA A 385 -28.96 -11.73 -6.18
N ALA A 386 -28.27 -12.67 -6.86
CA ALA A 386 -28.71 -13.21 -8.13
C ALA A 386 -30.04 -13.99 -8.00
N ALA A 387 -30.18 -14.81 -6.96
CA ALA A 387 -31.43 -15.54 -6.68
C ALA A 387 -32.59 -14.58 -6.36
N PHE A 388 -32.35 -13.54 -5.56
CA PHE A 388 -33.34 -12.50 -5.30
C PHE A 388 -33.74 -11.75 -6.57
N ALA A 389 -32.77 -11.38 -7.42
CA ALA A 389 -33.06 -10.75 -8.70
C ALA A 389 -33.91 -11.66 -9.59
N ALA A 390 -33.59 -12.96 -9.68
CA ALA A 390 -34.40 -13.93 -10.41
C ALA A 390 -35.83 -14.06 -9.84
N ALA A 391 -35.99 -14.12 -8.52
CA ALA A 391 -37.29 -14.18 -7.86
C ALA A 391 -38.14 -12.92 -8.11
N VAL A 392 -37.53 -11.73 -8.00
CA VAL A 392 -38.19 -10.46 -8.29
C VAL A 392 -38.62 -10.33 -9.75
N VAL A 393 -37.89 -10.95 -10.66
CA VAL A 393 -38.22 -11.02 -12.08
C VAL A 393 -39.36 -12.01 -12.33
N ALA A 394 -39.30 -13.20 -11.73
CA ALA A 394 -40.33 -14.23 -11.86
C ALA A 394 -41.68 -13.79 -11.28
N ASP A 395 -41.70 -13.20 -10.08
CA ASP A 395 -42.89 -12.69 -9.40
C ASP A 395 -43.60 -11.58 -10.20
N ARG A 396 -42.85 -10.86 -11.04
CA ARG A 396 -43.38 -9.73 -11.84
C ARG A 396 -43.64 -10.04 -13.29
N GLY A 397 -43.12 -11.15 -13.81
CA GLY A 397 -43.58 -11.73 -15.08
C GLY A 397 -45.03 -12.22 -15.03
N GLY A 398 -45.58 -12.41 -13.83
CA GLY A 398 -47.01 -12.70 -13.61
C GLY A 398 -47.92 -11.47 -13.53
N LEU A 399 -47.38 -10.25 -13.52
CA LEU A 399 -48.15 -9.00 -13.53
C LEU A 399 -48.10 -8.40 -14.96
N GLU A 400 -49.22 -8.42 -15.69
CA GLU A 400 -49.36 -8.00 -17.09
C GLU A 400 -48.90 -6.55 -17.41
N THR A 401 -48.54 -5.74 -16.41
CA THR A 401 -48.07 -4.37 -16.62
C THR A 401 -46.55 -4.34 -16.85
N ALA A 402 -46.12 -4.37 -18.11
CA ALA A 402 -44.74 -4.15 -18.51
C ALA A 402 -44.19 -2.84 -17.91
N VAL A 403 -43.12 -2.93 -17.12
CA VAL A 403 -42.48 -1.77 -16.49
C VAL A 403 -41.85 -0.89 -17.58
N ARG A 404 -42.37 0.34 -17.74
CA ARG A 404 -41.92 1.25 -18.81
C ARG A 404 -40.47 1.73 -18.64
N VAL A 405 -40.05 2.12 -17.43
CA VAL A 405 -38.70 2.63 -17.14
C VAL A 405 -38.32 2.26 -15.71
N ARG A 406 -37.07 1.85 -15.45
CA ARG A 406 -36.58 1.50 -14.11
C ARG A 406 -35.59 2.52 -13.59
N ARG A 407 -35.65 2.84 -12.29
CA ARG A 407 -34.82 3.89 -11.67
C ARG A 407 -34.23 3.43 -10.34
N TRP A 408 -32.96 3.74 -10.15
CA TRP A 408 -32.26 3.63 -8.88
C TRP A 408 -31.72 5.00 -8.47
N ARG A 409 -31.73 5.26 -7.17
CA ARG A 409 -31.30 6.53 -6.59
C ARG A 409 -30.49 6.29 -5.32
N ALA A 410 -29.73 7.31 -4.92
CA ALA A 410 -29.11 7.38 -3.61
C ALA A 410 -30.09 6.99 -2.50
N GLY A 411 -29.65 6.06 -1.66
CA GLY A 411 -30.42 5.52 -0.54
C GLY A 411 -30.15 6.29 0.74
N TRP A 412 -30.84 5.89 1.81
CA TRP A 412 -30.67 6.46 3.15
C TRP A 412 -29.20 6.40 3.65
N ALA A 413 -28.45 5.37 3.24
CA ALA A 413 -27.04 5.21 3.61
C ALA A 413 -26.14 6.30 3.00
N ASP A 414 -26.42 6.72 1.76
CA ASP A 414 -25.70 7.81 1.11
C ASP A 414 -25.95 9.15 1.83
N TRP A 415 -27.19 9.40 2.27
CA TRP A 415 -27.54 10.59 3.05
C TRP A 415 -26.90 10.59 4.43
N PHE A 416 -26.96 9.45 5.14
CA PHE A 416 -26.34 9.31 6.45
C PHE A 416 -24.83 9.54 6.40
N ALA A 417 -24.16 9.04 5.35
CA ALA A 417 -22.73 9.26 5.14
C ALA A 417 -22.37 10.74 5.09
N VAL A 418 -23.18 11.53 4.37
CA VAL A 418 -22.95 12.97 4.24
C VAL A 418 -23.20 13.68 5.56
N VAL A 419 -24.27 13.33 6.27
CA VAL A 419 -24.54 13.87 7.61
C VAL A 419 -23.36 13.60 8.55
N LEU A 420 -22.81 12.39 8.55
CA LEU A 420 -21.65 12.05 9.37
C LEU A 420 -20.40 12.87 8.98
N VAL A 421 -20.16 13.09 7.69
CA VAL A 421 -19.05 13.93 7.21
C VAL A 421 -19.25 15.38 7.64
N VAL A 422 -20.47 15.92 7.56
CA VAL A 422 -20.80 17.28 8.02
C VAL A 422 -20.63 17.42 9.53
N LEU A 423 -21.06 16.42 10.32
CA LEU A 423 -20.86 16.41 11.77
C LEU A 423 -19.38 16.31 12.15
N PHE A 424 -18.61 15.46 11.46
CA PHE A 424 -17.17 15.35 11.65
C PHE A 424 -16.46 16.67 11.32
N LEU A 425 -16.86 17.32 10.23
CA LEU A 425 -16.40 18.65 9.83
C LEU A 425 -16.68 19.71 10.90
N ALA A 426 -17.90 19.73 11.45
CA ALA A 426 -18.27 20.67 12.52
C ALA A 426 -17.43 20.45 13.79
N PHE A 427 -17.09 19.20 14.12
CA PHE A 427 -16.22 18.87 15.25
C PHE A 427 -14.75 19.25 14.98
N TYR A 428 -14.29 19.14 13.73
CA TYR A 428 -12.94 19.53 13.32
C TYR A 428 -12.76 21.05 13.24
N TRP A 429 -13.85 21.82 13.21
CA TRP A 429 -13.83 23.28 13.08
C TRP A 429 -13.41 23.99 14.37
N ASP A 430 -13.41 23.31 15.51
CA ASP A 430 -13.08 23.87 16.83
C ASP A 430 -11.56 24.03 17.05
N ASP A 431 -10.72 23.53 16.14
CA ASP A 431 -9.25 23.66 16.20
C ASP A 431 -8.78 24.97 15.54
N ALA A 432 -8.08 25.81 16.29
CA ALA A 432 -7.50 27.06 15.79
C ALA A 432 -6.12 26.82 15.14
N GLY A 433 -5.89 27.33 13.92
CA GLY A 433 -4.57 27.33 13.26
C GLY A 433 -4.64 27.34 11.73
N TRP A 434 -3.52 27.64 11.05
CA TRP A 434 -3.47 27.74 9.57
C TRP A 434 -3.81 26.43 8.83
N TRP A 435 -3.61 25.28 9.48
CA TRP A 435 -4.03 24.00 8.95
C TRP A 435 -5.56 23.92 8.79
N ARG A 436 -6.34 24.68 9.58
CA ARG A 436 -7.80 24.78 9.46
C ARG A 436 -8.19 25.34 8.10
N ASP A 437 -7.56 26.41 7.66
CA ASP A 437 -7.94 27.09 6.41
C ASP A 437 -7.55 26.24 5.20
N VAL A 438 -6.34 25.66 5.21
CA VAL A 438 -5.86 24.79 4.14
C VAL A 438 -6.69 23.51 4.06
N SER A 439 -6.91 22.83 5.18
CA SER A 439 -7.71 21.60 5.21
C SER A 439 -9.19 21.87 4.92
N GLY A 440 -9.74 22.97 5.43
CA GLY A 440 -11.12 23.42 5.21
C GLY A 440 -11.40 23.75 3.74
N LEU A 441 -10.49 24.47 3.06
CA LEU A 441 -10.60 24.72 1.62
C LEU A 441 -10.46 23.43 0.81
N CYS A 442 -9.48 22.57 1.14
CA CYS A 442 -9.31 21.28 0.47
C CYS A 442 -10.56 20.41 0.62
N LEU A 443 -11.12 20.35 1.82
CA LEU A 443 -12.29 19.53 2.14
C LEU A 443 -13.56 20.10 1.52
N THR A 444 -13.71 21.43 1.49
CA THR A 444 -14.78 22.12 0.74
C THR A 444 -14.73 21.79 -0.74
N LEU A 445 -13.54 21.84 -1.35
CA LEU A 445 -13.36 21.50 -2.75
C LEU A 445 -13.71 20.03 -3.01
N VAL A 446 -13.25 19.11 -2.15
CA VAL A 446 -13.61 17.69 -2.23
C VAL A 446 -15.12 17.48 -2.08
N ALA A 447 -15.77 18.18 -1.14
CA ALA A 447 -17.22 18.12 -0.92
C ALA A 447 -18.00 18.67 -2.11
N ALA A 448 -17.56 19.78 -2.72
CA ALA A 448 -18.17 20.38 -3.90
C ALA A 448 -18.08 19.45 -5.13
N LEU A 449 -16.96 18.75 -5.29
CA LEU A 449 -16.73 17.83 -6.40
C LEU A 449 -17.40 16.47 -6.21
N MET A 450 -17.36 15.90 -4.99
CA MET A 450 -17.84 14.54 -4.73
C MET A 450 -19.27 14.48 -4.18
N GLY A 451 -19.67 15.49 -3.41
CA GLY A 451 -20.95 15.56 -2.71
C GLY A 451 -22.17 15.43 -3.64
N PRO A 452 -22.28 16.23 -4.71
CA PRO A 452 -23.42 16.13 -5.63
C PRO A 452 -23.57 14.74 -6.23
N ARG A 453 -22.45 14.14 -6.65
CA ARG A 453 -22.45 12.78 -7.22
C ARG A 453 -22.82 11.72 -6.19
N ARG A 454 -22.46 11.87 -4.91
CA ARG A 454 -22.84 10.92 -3.85
C ARG A 454 -24.30 11.06 -3.42
N LEU A 455 -24.82 12.28 -3.28
CA LEU A 455 -26.16 12.53 -2.77
C LEU A 455 -27.27 12.28 -3.79
N LEU A 456 -26.97 12.52 -5.07
CA LEU A 456 -27.98 12.57 -6.10
C LEU A 456 -27.74 11.58 -7.22
N TRP A 457 -26.84 10.60 -7.07
CA TRP A 457 -26.65 9.60 -8.12
C TRP A 457 -27.99 8.96 -8.48
N ARG A 458 -28.22 8.85 -9.78
CA ARG A 458 -29.40 8.24 -10.36
C ARG A 458 -28.95 7.42 -11.55
N VAL A 459 -29.38 6.17 -11.55
CA VAL A 459 -29.29 5.29 -12.71
C VAL A 459 -30.70 5.06 -13.21
N THR A 460 -30.93 5.28 -14.50
CA THR A 460 -32.22 5.02 -15.15
C THR A 460 -31.99 3.99 -16.25
N ALA A 461 -32.71 2.88 -16.21
CA ALA A 461 -32.70 1.87 -17.26
C ALA A 461 -33.95 2.03 -18.14
N ASP A 462 -33.74 2.06 -19.45
CA ASP A 462 -34.77 2.08 -20.48
C ASP A 462 -34.49 1.03 -21.57
N ARG A 463 -35.28 1.02 -22.64
CA ARG A 463 -35.08 0.10 -23.78
C ARG A 463 -33.70 0.24 -24.43
N ALA A 464 -33.16 1.46 -24.50
CA ALA A 464 -31.90 1.75 -25.21
C ALA A 464 -30.67 1.42 -24.35
N GLY A 465 -30.75 1.54 -23.04
CA GLY A 465 -29.62 1.24 -22.16
C GLY A 465 -29.76 1.82 -20.75
N LEU A 466 -28.62 2.19 -20.20
CA LEU A 466 -28.49 2.83 -18.90
C LEU A 466 -28.14 4.31 -19.08
N TRP A 467 -28.87 5.16 -18.36
CA TRP A 467 -28.59 6.58 -18.23
C TRP A 467 -28.06 6.87 -16.84
N PHE A 468 -26.96 7.62 -16.79
CA PHE A 468 -26.31 8.07 -15.58
C PHE A 468 -26.35 9.58 -15.52
N ASN A 469 -26.61 10.13 -14.34
CA ASN A 469 -26.27 11.52 -14.12
C ASN A 469 -24.78 11.68 -13.79
N GLY A 470 -24.21 12.76 -14.30
CA GLY A 470 -22.84 13.17 -14.06
C GLY A 470 -22.77 14.65 -13.71
N LEU A 471 -21.60 15.09 -13.25
CA LEU A 471 -21.34 16.50 -12.96
C LEU A 471 -21.54 17.37 -14.21
N ARG A 472 -20.98 16.95 -15.34
CA ARG A 472 -21.03 17.70 -16.62
C ARG A 472 -22.28 17.44 -17.47
N GLY A 473 -23.11 16.46 -17.14
CA GLY A 473 -24.26 16.08 -17.96
C GLY A 473 -24.67 14.62 -17.77
N THR A 474 -25.70 14.21 -18.51
CA THR A 474 -26.13 12.81 -18.57
C THR A 474 -25.17 12.00 -19.44
N ARG A 475 -24.95 10.74 -19.08
CA ARG A 475 -24.17 9.77 -19.87
C ARG A 475 -25.06 8.59 -20.19
N HIS A 476 -25.00 8.09 -21.42
CA HIS A 476 -25.72 6.89 -21.85
C HIS A 476 -24.72 5.75 -22.07
N LEU A 477 -25.14 4.53 -21.74
CA LEU A 477 -24.43 3.30 -22.05
C LEU A 477 -25.45 2.30 -22.58
N ALA A 478 -25.34 1.93 -23.85
CA ALA A 478 -26.24 0.97 -24.46
C ALA A 478 -26.08 -0.43 -23.84
N TRP A 479 -27.15 -1.23 -23.81
CA TRP A 479 -27.11 -2.58 -23.23
C TRP A 479 -26.03 -3.47 -23.85
N ALA A 480 -25.76 -3.33 -25.15
CA ALA A 480 -24.74 -4.09 -25.88
C ALA A 480 -23.29 -3.73 -25.48
N ASP A 481 -23.10 -2.51 -24.95
CA ASP A 481 -21.79 -1.98 -24.60
C ASP A 481 -21.43 -2.22 -23.12
N ILE A 482 -22.34 -2.78 -22.33
CA ILE A 482 -22.05 -3.13 -20.94
C ILE A 482 -21.11 -4.33 -20.92
N ARG A 483 -19.96 -4.17 -20.24
CA ARG A 483 -18.98 -5.25 -20.03
C ARG A 483 -19.18 -5.95 -18.70
N ALA A 484 -19.36 -5.17 -17.63
CA ALA A 484 -19.49 -5.68 -16.27
C ALA A 484 -20.24 -4.68 -15.39
N VAL A 485 -21.05 -5.21 -14.47
CA VAL A 485 -21.75 -4.47 -13.42
C VAL A 485 -21.49 -5.16 -12.09
N GLU A 486 -20.71 -4.51 -11.24
CA GLU A 486 -20.15 -5.14 -10.04
C GLU A 486 -20.34 -4.22 -8.83
N CYS A 487 -20.60 -4.83 -7.67
CA CYS A 487 -20.57 -4.15 -6.38
C CYS A 487 -19.30 -4.57 -5.63
N GLU A 488 -18.20 -3.86 -5.85
CA GLU A 488 -16.92 -4.16 -5.21
C GLU A 488 -16.83 -3.44 -3.85
N GLY A 489 -17.04 -4.18 -2.77
CA GLY A 489 -16.93 -3.64 -1.42
C GLY A 489 -17.98 -2.56 -1.15
N VAL A 490 -17.55 -1.30 -1.11
CA VAL A 490 -18.39 -0.10 -0.86
C VAL A 490 -18.77 0.64 -2.14
N ARG A 491 -18.39 0.12 -3.31
CA ARG A 491 -18.50 0.81 -4.60
C ARG A 491 -19.41 0.06 -5.57
N LEU A 492 -20.31 0.78 -6.22
CA LEU A 492 -21.02 0.32 -7.41
C LEU A 492 -20.20 0.74 -8.63
N ARG A 493 -19.77 -0.24 -9.44
CA ARG A 493 -18.96 -0.05 -10.65
C ARG A 493 -19.71 -0.57 -11.87
N ILE A 494 -19.78 0.25 -12.92
CA ILE A 494 -20.36 -0.10 -14.21
C ILE A 494 -19.33 0.22 -15.30
N ARG A 495 -18.91 -0.82 -16.03
CA ARG A 495 -17.90 -0.73 -17.10
C ARG A 495 -18.55 -0.88 -18.47
N GLY A 496 -18.25 0.05 -19.36
CA GLY A 496 -18.60 -0.01 -20.78
C GLY A 496 -17.45 -0.53 -21.64
N ARG A 497 -17.75 -0.98 -22.86
CA ARG A 497 -16.79 -1.28 -23.94
C ARG A 497 -16.40 -0.03 -24.73
N GLN A 498 -17.22 1.02 -24.67
CA GLN A 498 -17.03 2.24 -25.44
C GLN A 498 -15.84 3.04 -24.90
N ALA A 499 -14.90 3.39 -25.78
CA ALA A 499 -13.70 4.17 -25.42
C ALA A 499 -14.03 5.55 -24.81
N SER A 500 -15.15 6.15 -25.20
CA SER A 500 -15.63 7.43 -24.65
C SER A 500 -16.35 7.31 -23.30
N PHE A 501 -16.69 6.08 -22.86
CA PHE A 501 -17.34 5.85 -21.58
C PHE A 501 -16.31 5.45 -20.52
N GLU A 502 -15.75 6.47 -19.86
CA GLU A 502 -14.93 6.28 -18.66
C GLU A 502 -15.78 5.64 -17.55
N GLU A 503 -15.24 4.62 -16.89
CA GLU A 503 -15.93 3.79 -15.88
C GLU A 503 -16.80 4.61 -14.91
N TRP A 504 -18.07 4.22 -14.78
CA TRP A 504 -18.97 4.89 -13.83
C TRP A 504 -18.86 4.23 -12.44
N ARG A 505 -18.49 5.04 -11.45
CA ARG A 505 -18.28 4.60 -10.06
C ARG A 505 -19.05 5.48 -9.08
N VAL A 506 -19.65 4.88 -8.06
CA VAL A 506 -20.16 5.59 -6.87
C VAL A 506 -19.80 4.79 -5.63
N ALA A 507 -19.46 5.48 -4.53
CA ALA A 507 -19.09 4.87 -3.26
C ALA A 507 -20.09 5.27 -2.16
N SER A 508 -20.57 4.29 -1.40
CA SER A 508 -21.36 4.49 -0.18
C SER A 508 -20.73 3.73 0.99
N PRO A 509 -20.59 4.34 2.18
CA PRO A 509 -20.14 3.61 3.35
C PRO A 509 -21.12 2.47 3.68
N ARG A 510 -20.56 1.36 4.19
CA ARG A 510 -21.32 0.15 4.52
C ARG A 510 -21.37 -0.11 6.00
N TRP A 511 -22.55 -0.50 6.47
CA TRP A 511 -22.86 -0.67 7.88
C TRP A 511 -23.16 -2.14 8.14
N ARG A 512 -22.13 -2.97 7.93
CA ARG A 512 -22.22 -4.45 7.86
C ARG A 512 -22.83 -5.11 9.10
N GLY A 513 -22.78 -4.47 10.26
CA GLY A 513 -23.44 -4.95 11.48
C GLY A 513 -24.95 -4.82 11.38
N LEU A 514 -25.41 -3.62 11.04
CA LEU A 514 -26.82 -3.27 10.92
C LEU A 514 -27.49 -3.99 9.73
N GLU A 515 -26.79 -4.08 8.60
CA GLU A 515 -27.24 -4.83 7.41
C GLU A 515 -27.47 -6.31 7.71
N ARG A 516 -26.58 -6.95 8.50
CA ARG A 516 -26.73 -8.35 8.92
C ARG A 516 -27.84 -8.53 9.95
N GLY A 517 -27.95 -7.60 10.91
CA GLY A 517 -28.98 -7.65 11.94
C GLY A 517 -30.40 -7.50 11.38
N LEU A 518 -30.56 -6.72 10.31
CA LEU A 518 -31.85 -6.46 9.68
C LEU A 518 -32.14 -7.32 8.44
N GLY A 519 -31.20 -8.14 7.98
CA GLY A 519 -31.36 -8.98 6.78
C GLY A 519 -31.53 -8.18 5.47
N VAL A 520 -31.13 -6.91 5.44
CA VAL A 520 -31.36 -6.01 4.30
C VAL A 520 -30.15 -6.03 3.35
N LEU A 521 -30.39 -6.37 2.07
CA LEU A 521 -29.39 -6.20 1.01
C LEU A 521 -29.07 -4.72 0.79
N HIS A 522 -27.78 -4.38 0.72
CA HIS A 522 -27.36 -3.00 0.48
C HIS A 522 -27.92 -2.51 -0.87
N PRO A 523 -28.39 -1.25 -0.98
CA PRO A 523 -29.00 -0.72 -2.21
C PRO A 523 -28.16 -0.94 -3.47
N TYR A 524 -26.83 -0.87 -3.33
CA TYR A 524 -25.88 -1.07 -4.44
C TYR A 524 -25.78 -2.53 -4.89
N GLU A 525 -25.82 -3.50 -3.96
CA GLU A 525 -25.81 -4.93 -4.29
C GLU A 525 -27.08 -5.29 -5.05
N ARG A 526 -28.22 -4.78 -4.56
CA ARG A 526 -29.50 -4.92 -5.25
C ARG A 526 -29.47 -4.28 -6.64
N THR A 527 -28.97 -3.05 -6.76
CA THR A 527 -28.88 -2.34 -8.04
C THR A 527 -28.00 -3.09 -9.04
N ALA A 528 -26.83 -3.56 -8.60
CA ALA A 528 -25.92 -4.33 -9.43
C ALA A 528 -26.55 -5.66 -9.89
N ALA A 529 -27.17 -6.41 -8.98
CA ALA A 529 -27.81 -7.69 -9.31
C ALA A 529 -28.98 -7.51 -10.29
N GLU A 530 -29.83 -6.50 -10.09
CA GLU A 530 -30.95 -6.20 -10.98
C GLU A 530 -30.45 -5.81 -12.38
N ILE A 531 -29.47 -4.90 -12.49
CA ILE A 531 -28.90 -4.50 -13.79
C ILE A 531 -28.23 -5.68 -14.48
N THR A 532 -27.46 -6.50 -13.75
CA THR A 532 -26.82 -7.70 -14.29
C THR A 532 -27.85 -8.71 -14.82
N ALA A 533 -28.98 -8.87 -14.14
CA ALA A 533 -30.08 -9.72 -14.61
C ALA A 533 -30.66 -9.20 -15.95
N MET A 534 -30.97 -7.90 -16.06
CA MET A 534 -31.49 -7.29 -17.31
C MET A 534 -30.47 -7.27 -18.45
N TRP A 535 -29.18 -7.19 -18.11
CA TRP A 535 -28.12 -7.28 -19.10
C TRP A 535 -28.04 -8.69 -19.70
N ARG A 536 -28.06 -9.72 -18.85
CA ARG A 536 -27.99 -11.14 -19.26
C ARG A 536 -29.26 -11.66 -19.92
N ASP A 537 -30.43 -11.23 -19.46
CA ASP A 537 -31.72 -11.63 -20.01
C ASP A 537 -32.46 -10.42 -20.63
N PRO A 538 -32.47 -10.32 -21.97
CA PRO A 538 -33.14 -9.24 -22.67
C PRO A 538 -34.65 -9.17 -22.46
N ALA A 539 -35.32 -10.28 -22.12
CA ALA A 539 -36.77 -10.32 -21.93
C ALA A 539 -37.21 -9.49 -20.70
N VAL A 540 -36.29 -9.24 -19.79
CA VAL A 540 -36.51 -8.53 -18.52
C VAL A 540 -36.26 -7.03 -18.64
N ARG A 541 -35.82 -6.55 -19.81
CA ARG A 541 -35.49 -5.13 -20.03
C ARG A 541 -36.75 -4.27 -20.04
N PRO A 542 -36.67 -3.01 -19.59
CA PRO A 542 -37.78 -2.06 -19.71
C PRO A 542 -38.16 -1.83 -21.17
N VAL A 543 -39.45 -1.75 -21.46
CA VAL A 543 -39.97 -1.61 -22.83
C VAL A 543 -40.11 -0.15 -23.26
N GLY A 544 -40.22 0.77 -22.30
CA GLY A 544 -40.38 2.20 -22.57
C GLY A 544 -39.04 2.93 -22.75
N GLU A 545 -39.10 4.10 -23.38
CA GLU A 545 -37.99 5.04 -23.46
C GLU A 545 -38.07 6.07 -22.33
N ALA A 546 -36.92 6.46 -21.79
CA ALA A 546 -36.86 7.48 -20.76
C ALA A 546 -36.96 8.89 -21.39
N ASP A 547 -37.89 9.73 -20.92
CA ASP A 547 -37.93 11.15 -21.29
C ASP A 547 -36.70 11.91 -20.75
N GLU A 548 -36.42 13.10 -21.28
CA GLU A 548 -35.29 13.95 -20.85
C GLU A 548 -35.27 14.20 -19.33
N ARG A 549 -36.43 14.43 -18.71
CA ARG A 549 -36.55 14.61 -17.25
C ARG A 549 -36.14 13.35 -16.46
N GLN A 550 -36.23 12.18 -17.07
CA GLN A 550 -35.96 10.88 -16.48
C GLN A 550 -34.50 10.45 -16.66
N ARG A 551 -33.83 10.91 -17.73
CA ARG A 551 -32.41 10.65 -18.05
C ARG A 551 -31.44 11.31 -17.05
N GLY A 552 -31.90 12.34 -16.34
CA GLY A 552 -31.16 13.02 -15.27
C GLY A 552 -30.82 14.46 -15.62
N ARG A 553 -30.18 15.17 -14.67
CA ARG A 553 -29.71 16.56 -14.83
C ARG A 553 -28.23 16.65 -14.49
N ALA A 554 -27.56 17.66 -15.05
CA ALA A 554 -26.18 17.97 -14.68
C ALA A 554 -26.11 18.40 -13.21
N LEU A 555 -25.14 17.86 -12.48
CA LEU A 555 -25.01 18.07 -11.03
C LEU A 555 -24.08 19.24 -10.66
N TRP A 556 -23.39 19.85 -11.61
CA TRP A 556 -22.46 20.96 -11.35
C TRP A 556 -23.07 22.16 -10.60
N PRO A 557 -24.36 22.56 -10.80
CA PRO A 557 -24.89 23.73 -10.09
C PRO A 557 -24.90 23.50 -8.57
N LEU A 558 -25.18 22.28 -8.14
CA LEU A 558 -25.14 21.92 -6.72
C LEU A 558 -23.70 21.93 -6.19
N GLY A 559 -22.73 21.50 -6.98
CA GLY A 559 -21.31 21.58 -6.62
C GLY A 559 -20.86 23.02 -6.39
N VAL A 560 -21.29 23.95 -7.24
CA VAL A 560 -21.01 25.39 -7.08
C VAL A 560 -21.62 25.93 -5.79
N VAL A 561 -22.87 25.59 -5.47
CA VAL A 561 -23.53 26.01 -4.24
C VAL A 561 -22.80 25.48 -3.00
N ILE A 562 -22.42 24.19 -2.99
CA ILE A 562 -21.66 23.58 -1.89
C ILE A 562 -20.30 24.25 -1.73
N GLY A 563 -19.59 24.49 -2.83
CA GLY A 563 -18.29 25.15 -2.82
C GLY A 563 -18.36 26.59 -2.30
N ALA A 564 -19.35 27.36 -2.75
CA ALA A 564 -19.55 28.74 -2.31
C ALA A 564 -19.89 28.81 -0.81
N LEU A 565 -20.78 27.96 -0.32
CA LEU A 565 -21.15 27.90 1.10
C LEU A 565 -19.98 27.43 1.97
N GLY A 566 -19.22 26.42 1.53
CA GLY A 566 -18.05 25.94 2.27
C GLY A 566 -16.91 26.97 2.30
N ALA A 567 -16.66 27.67 1.20
CA ALA A 567 -15.66 28.75 1.17
C ALA A 567 -16.08 29.91 2.07
N ALA A 568 -17.36 30.31 2.01
CA ALA A 568 -17.90 31.33 2.89
C ALA A 568 -17.79 30.91 4.37
N ALA A 569 -18.06 29.65 4.69
CA ALA A 569 -17.84 29.12 6.03
C ALA A 569 -16.37 29.26 6.46
N VAL A 570 -15.41 28.81 5.64
CA VAL A 570 -13.97 28.90 5.96
C VAL A 570 -13.51 30.34 6.19
N PHE A 571 -13.99 31.30 5.39
CA PHE A 571 -13.52 32.70 5.47
C PHE A 571 -14.31 33.59 6.44
N LEU A 572 -15.57 33.27 6.74
CA LEU A 572 -16.47 34.14 7.52
C LEU A 572 -16.79 33.62 8.91
N LEU A 573 -16.57 32.33 9.19
CA LEU A 573 -16.75 31.78 10.53
C LEU A 573 -15.42 31.84 11.29
N PRO A 574 -15.34 32.60 12.40
CA PRO A 574 -14.12 32.79 13.17
C PRO A 574 -13.57 31.47 13.73
#